data_AF-A0A6Q8PFG7-F1
#
_entry.id   AF-A0A6Q8PFG7-F1
#
_cell.length_a   1.000
_cell.length_b   1.000
_cell.length_c   1.000
_cell.angle_alpha   90.00
_cell.angle_beta   90.00
_cell.angle_gamma   90.00
#
_symmetry.space_group_name_H-M   'P 1'
#
loop_
_entity.id
_entity.type
_entity.pdbx_description
1 polymer ?
#
loop_
_entity_poly.entity_id
_entity_poly.type
_entity_poly.pdbx_seq_one_letter_code
_entity_poly.pdbx_strand_id
1 'polypeptide(L)'
;MAFLMHLLVCVFGMGSWVTINGLWVELPLLVMELPEGWYLPSYLTVVIQLANIGPLLVTLLHHFRPSCLSEVPIIFTLLGVGTVTCIIFAFLWNMTSWVLDGHHSIAFLVLTFFLALVDCTSSVTFLPFMSRLPTYYLTTFFVGEGLSGLLPALVALAQGSGLTTCVNVTEISDSVPSPVPTRETDIAQGVPRALVSALPGMEAPLSHLESRYLPAHFSPLVFFLLLS
;
A
#
# COMPACT_ATOMS: atom_id res chain seq x y z
N MET A 1 6.65 28.42 20.52
CA MET A 1 7.77 28.21 19.57
C MET A 1 8.25 26.76 19.57
N ALA A 2 8.69 26.19 20.69
CA ALA A 2 9.20 24.80 20.73
C ALA A 2 8.18 23.74 20.28
N PHE A 3 6.93 23.81 20.77
CA PHE A 3 5.87 22.87 20.38
C PHE A 3 5.59 22.86 18.88
N LEU A 4 5.52 24.04 18.26
CA LEU A 4 5.31 24.18 16.82
C LEU A 4 6.45 23.51 16.03
N MET A 5 7.70 23.70 16.45
CA MET A 5 8.85 23.03 15.82
C MET A 5 8.80 21.51 15.96
N HIS A 6 8.41 21.00 17.14
CA HIS A 6 8.20 19.56 17.32
C HIS A 6 7.09 19.03 16.42
N LEU A 7 5.98 19.76 16.29
CA LEU A 7 4.89 19.39 15.37
C LEU A 7 5.38 19.35 13.92
N LEU A 8 6.07 20.39 13.46
CA LEU A 8 6.62 20.48 12.10
C LEU A 8 7.60 19.35 11.81
N VAL A 9 8.53 19.08 12.74
CA VAL A 9 9.51 17.99 12.61
C VAL A 9 8.83 16.62 12.61
N CYS A 10 7.77 16.45 13.42
CA CYS A 10 6.99 15.22 13.46
C CYS A 10 6.27 14.97 12.12
N VAL A 11 5.59 15.99 11.57
CA VAL A 11 4.93 15.90 10.25
C VAL A 11 5.96 15.68 9.15
N PHE A 12 7.12 16.34 9.24
CA PHE A 12 8.22 16.16 8.29
C PHE A 12 8.77 14.73 8.30
N GLY A 13 8.98 14.14 9.48
CA GLY A 13 9.38 12.73 9.62
C GLY A 13 8.27 11.74 9.27
N MET A 14 6.99 12.13 9.38
CA MET A 14 5.88 11.28 8.96
C MET A 14 5.80 11.15 7.43
N GLY A 15 6.07 12.23 6.71
CA GLY A 15 5.96 12.30 5.25
C GLY A 15 6.93 11.42 4.46
N SER A 16 7.95 10.84 5.11
CA SER A 16 8.96 10.02 4.45
C SER A 16 8.53 8.58 4.16
N TRP A 17 7.57 8.03 4.91
CA TRP A 17 7.13 6.63 4.78
C TRP A 17 5.60 6.46 4.79
N VAL A 18 4.84 7.54 5.03
CA VAL A 18 3.37 7.47 5.17
C VAL A 18 2.70 6.90 3.92
N THR A 19 3.26 7.15 2.73
CA THR A 19 2.67 6.74 1.46
C THR A 19 2.80 5.24 1.24
N ILE A 20 4.01 4.70 1.39
CA ILE A 20 4.28 3.26 1.27
C ILE A 20 3.62 2.48 2.40
N ASN A 21 3.62 3.00 3.64
CA ASN A 21 2.90 2.37 4.74
C ASN A 21 1.39 2.35 4.48
N GLY A 22 0.81 3.43 3.95
CA GLY A 22 -0.60 3.45 3.55
C GLY A 22 -0.94 2.42 2.48
N LEU A 23 -0.07 2.26 1.47
CA LEU A 23 -0.24 1.25 0.44
C LEU A 23 -0.26 -0.18 1.03
N TRP A 24 0.64 -0.49 1.96
CA TRP A 24 0.68 -1.79 2.63
C TRP A 24 -0.58 -2.09 3.46
N VAL A 25 -1.16 -1.06 4.08
CA VAL A 25 -2.37 -1.22 4.89
C VAL A 25 -3.62 -1.39 4.00
N GLU A 26 -3.66 -0.76 2.82
CA GLU A 26 -4.74 -0.93 1.84
C GLU A 26 -4.61 -2.19 0.97
N LEU A 27 -3.50 -2.91 1.10
CA LEU A 27 -3.21 -4.10 0.32
C LEU A 27 -4.35 -5.14 0.27
N PRO A 28 -5.08 -5.45 1.37
CA PRO A 28 -6.18 -6.40 1.33
C PRO A 28 -7.32 -6.01 0.39
N LEU A 29 -7.54 -4.70 0.17
CA LEU A 29 -8.54 -4.20 -0.77
C LEU A 29 -7.98 -4.16 -2.20
N LEU A 30 -6.73 -3.72 -2.37
CA LEU A 30 -6.06 -3.65 -3.67
C LEU A 30 -5.96 -5.02 -4.35
N VAL A 31 -5.66 -6.07 -3.58
CA VAL A 31 -5.55 -7.46 -4.08
C VAL A 31 -6.87 -7.98 -4.69
N MET A 32 -8.01 -7.42 -4.29
CA MET A 32 -9.32 -7.86 -4.80
C MET A 32 -9.72 -7.13 -6.08
N GLU A 33 -9.19 -5.92 -6.31
CA GLU A 33 -9.52 -5.06 -7.45
C GLU A 33 -8.50 -5.17 -8.59
N LEU A 34 -7.21 -5.34 -8.24
CA LEU A 34 -6.13 -5.37 -9.23
C LEU A 34 -5.95 -6.77 -9.83
N PRO A 35 -5.68 -6.86 -11.15
CA PRO A 35 -5.55 -8.13 -11.88
C PRO A 35 -4.40 -9.02 -11.38
N GLU A 36 -3.42 -8.46 -10.67
CA GLU A 36 -2.30 -9.22 -10.09
C GLU A 36 -2.69 -10.09 -8.88
N GLY A 37 -3.80 -9.80 -8.22
CA GLY A 37 -4.24 -10.54 -7.04
C GLY A 37 -3.16 -10.66 -5.96
N TRP A 38 -3.02 -11.85 -5.38
CA TRP A 38 -2.06 -12.13 -4.30
C TRP A 38 -0.58 -12.13 -4.72
N TYR A 39 -0.26 -11.93 -6.00
CA TYR A 39 1.12 -11.66 -6.44
C TYR A 39 1.53 -10.21 -6.25
N LEU A 40 0.57 -9.30 -6.06
CA LEU A 40 0.79 -7.87 -5.89
C LEU A 40 1.77 -7.52 -4.75
N PRO A 41 1.70 -8.13 -3.53
CA PRO A 41 2.67 -7.88 -2.47
C PRO A 41 4.12 -8.21 -2.86
N SER A 42 4.30 -9.26 -3.66
CA SER A 42 5.63 -9.63 -4.17
C SER A 42 6.16 -8.61 -5.18
N TYR A 43 5.31 -8.12 -6.09
CA TYR A 43 5.70 -7.06 -7.03
C TYR A 43 6.04 -5.75 -6.30
N LEU A 44 5.21 -5.34 -5.34
CA LEU A 44 5.47 -4.17 -4.50
C LEU A 44 6.82 -4.27 -3.80
N THR A 45 7.11 -5.41 -3.19
CA THR A 45 8.40 -5.64 -2.51
C THR A 45 9.56 -5.45 -3.48
N VAL A 46 9.53 -6.08 -4.66
CA VAL A 46 10.61 -5.92 -5.65
C VAL A 46 10.77 -4.47 -6.09
N VAL A 47 9.66 -3.78 -6.37
CA VAL A 47 9.65 -2.37 -6.79
C VAL A 47 10.26 -1.46 -5.72
N ILE A 48 9.85 -1.62 -4.46
CA ILE A 48 10.39 -0.86 -3.33
C ILE A 48 11.88 -1.13 -3.15
N GLN A 49 12.30 -2.39 -3.27
CA GLN A 49 13.73 -2.73 -3.14
C GLN A 49 14.57 -2.11 -4.26
N LEU A 50 14.06 -2.04 -5.49
CA LEU A 50 14.74 -1.35 -6.60
C LEU A 50 14.84 0.16 -6.37
N ALA A 51 13.88 0.76 -5.67
CA ALA A 51 13.87 2.18 -5.36
C ALA A 51 15.01 2.64 -4.43
N ASN A 52 15.71 1.70 -3.76
CA ASN A 52 16.96 1.97 -3.03
C ASN A 52 18.08 2.55 -3.91
N ILE A 53 17.93 2.52 -5.24
CA ILE A 53 18.78 3.29 -6.16
C ILE A 53 18.77 4.80 -5.85
N GLY A 54 17.69 5.34 -5.27
CA GLY A 54 17.57 6.75 -4.87
C GLY A 54 18.62 7.18 -3.85
N PRO A 55 18.66 6.55 -2.64
CA PRO A 55 19.75 6.74 -1.67
C PRO A 55 21.15 6.57 -2.26
N LEU A 56 21.35 5.55 -3.10
CA LEU A 56 22.63 5.30 -3.75
C LEU A 56 23.05 6.48 -4.65
N LEU A 57 22.12 6.98 -5.46
CA LEU A 57 22.33 8.13 -6.34
C LEU A 57 22.67 9.39 -5.55
N VAL A 58 21.93 9.67 -4.47
CA VAL A 58 22.21 10.83 -3.60
C VAL A 58 23.58 10.73 -2.95
N THR A 59 23.95 9.53 -2.48
CA THR A 59 25.27 9.28 -1.87
C THR A 59 26.38 9.49 -2.89
N LEU A 60 26.21 8.96 -4.11
CA LEU A 60 27.17 9.10 -5.19
C LEU A 60 27.32 10.56 -5.64
N LEU A 61 26.20 11.30 -5.70
CA LEU A 61 26.18 12.71 -6.04
C LEU A 61 26.91 13.55 -4.99
N HIS A 62 26.71 13.26 -3.70
CA HIS A 62 27.48 13.88 -2.61
C HIS A 62 28.97 13.56 -2.70
N HIS A 63 29.33 12.33 -3.08
CA HIS A 63 30.72 11.94 -3.23
C HIS A 63 31.42 12.67 -4.38
N PHE A 64 30.78 12.77 -5.55
CA PHE A 64 31.41 13.40 -6.73
C PHE A 64 31.26 14.93 -6.79
N ARG A 65 30.22 15.51 -6.18
CA ARG A 65 29.91 16.94 -6.27
C ARG A 65 29.48 17.52 -4.90
N PRO A 66 30.38 17.53 -3.89
CA PRO A 66 30.05 17.96 -2.53
C PRO A 66 29.64 19.45 -2.41
N SER A 67 30.05 20.30 -3.36
CA SER A 67 29.80 21.75 -3.32
C SER A 67 28.53 22.22 -4.05
N CYS A 68 27.85 21.34 -4.80
CA CYS A 68 26.68 21.70 -5.62
C CYS A 68 25.33 21.32 -5.00
N LEU A 69 25.33 20.68 -3.82
CA LEU A 69 24.13 20.13 -3.21
C LEU A 69 23.80 20.87 -1.92
N SER A 70 22.98 21.90 -2.01
CA SER A 70 22.31 22.43 -0.83
C SER A 70 21.20 21.47 -0.42
N GLU A 71 21.17 21.10 0.86
CA GLU A 71 20.23 20.13 1.44
C GLU A 71 18.76 20.57 1.22
N VAL A 72 18.50 21.88 1.35
CA VAL A 72 17.16 22.48 1.28
C VAL A 72 16.47 22.28 -0.08
N PRO A 73 17.04 22.66 -1.24
CA PRO A 73 16.36 22.45 -2.53
C PRO A 73 16.15 20.98 -2.89
N ILE A 74 17.01 20.07 -2.43
CA ILE A 74 16.82 18.62 -2.64
C ILE A 74 15.56 18.16 -1.90
N ILE A 75 15.40 18.57 -0.63
CA ILE A 75 14.23 18.25 0.18
C ILE A 75 12.95 18.80 -0.46
N PHE A 76 12.95 20.07 -0.89
CA PHE A 76 11.79 20.66 -1.56
C PHE A 76 11.46 19.97 -2.88
N THR A 77 12.47 19.55 -3.65
CA THR A 77 12.27 18.81 -4.90
C THR A 77 11.67 17.43 -4.63
N LEU A 78 12.17 16.71 -3.63
CA LEU A 78 11.64 15.41 -3.21
C LEU A 78 10.19 15.53 -2.74
N LEU A 79 9.89 16.49 -1.86
CA LEU A 79 8.52 16.75 -1.40
C LEU A 79 7.59 17.09 -2.56
N GLY A 80 8.01 17.98 -3.47
CA GLY A 80 7.20 18.34 -4.64
C GLY A 80 6.93 17.16 -5.58
N VAL A 81 7.96 16.37 -5.88
CA VAL A 81 7.81 15.15 -6.70
C VAL A 81 6.93 14.13 -5.99
N GLY A 82 7.13 13.94 -4.68
CA GLY A 82 6.32 13.05 -3.84
C GLY A 82 4.84 13.42 -3.88
N THR A 83 4.50 14.67 -3.54
CA THR A 83 3.10 15.15 -3.55
C THR A 83 2.45 15.01 -4.94
N VAL A 84 3.16 15.40 -6.01
CA VAL A 84 2.63 15.25 -7.37
C VAL A 84 2.40 13.77 -7.70
N THR A 85 3.32 12.89 -7.30
CA THR A 85 3.19 11.45 -7.53
C THR A 85 2.03 10.86 -6.72
N CYS A 86 1.85 11.25 -5.45
CA CYS A 86 0.71 10.83 -4.63
C CYS A 86 -0.63 11.22 -5.25
N ILE A 87 -0.76 12.46 -5.72
CA ILE A 87 -1.98 12.95 -6.36
C ILE A 87 -2.27 12.15 -7.64
N ILE A 88 -1.27 11.97 -8.50
CA ILE A 88 -1.43 11.17 -9.73
C ILE A 88 -1.78 9.71 -9.39
N PHE A 89 -1.14 9.13 -8.38
CA PHE A 89 -1.42 7.77 -7.90
C PHE A 89 -2.86 7.61 -7.45
N ALA A 90 -3.42 8.57 -6.70
CA ALA A 90 -4.81 8.53 -6.25
C ALA A 90 -5.83 8.50 -7.40
N PHE A 91 -5.49 8.98 -8.60
CA PHE A 91 -6.35 8.90 -9.79
C PHE A 91 -6.05 7.69 -10.69
N LEU A 92 -4.78 7.28 -10.80
CA LEU A 92 -4.33 6.25 -11.74
C LEU A 92 -4.21 4.85 -11.12
N TRP A 93 -4.50 4.67 -9.83
CA TRP A 93 -4.34 3.38 -9.15
C TRP A 93 -5.13 2.21 -9.79
N ASN A 94 -6.33 2.49 -10.34
CA ASN A 94 -7.19 1.48 -10.98
C ASN A 94 -7.02 1.40 -12.52
N MET A 95 -6.00 2.06 -13.07
CA MET A 95 -5.74 1.97 -14.52
C MET A 95 -4.98 0.68 -14.84
N THR A 96 -5.63 -0.21 -15.59
CA THR A 96 -5.03 -1.44 -16.10
C THR A 96 -4.64 -1.30 -17.57
N SER A 97 -3.52 -1.91 -17.93
CA SER A 97 -2.98 -1.92 -19.29
C SER A 97 -2.72 -3.35 -19.74
N TRP A 98 -2.84 -3.61 -21.04
CA TRP A 98 -2.57 -4.93 -21.62
C TRP A 98 -1.09 -5.08 -21.93
N VAL A 99 -0.41 -6.02 -21.25
CA VAL A 99 1.03 -6.30 -21.45
C VAL A 99 1.26 -7.81 -21.35
N LEU A 100 2.11 -8.39 -22.21
CA LEU A 100 2.53 -9.80 -22.13
C LEU A 100 1.36 -10.80 -21.97
N ASP A 101 0.30 -10.64 -22.77
CA ASP A 101 -0.91 -11.48 -22.77
C ASP A 101 -1.74 -11.47 -21.47
N GLY A 102 -1.57 -10.45 -20.61
CA GLY A 102 -2.35 -10.24 -19.39
C GLY A 102 -2.73 -8.79 -19.14
N HIS A 103 -3.73 -8.58 -18.28
CA HIS A 103 -4.01 -7.27 -17.69
C HIS A 103 -3.04 -7.03 -16.54
N HIS A 104 -2.31 -5.91 -16.60
CA HIS A 104 -1.39 -5.49 -15.56
C HIS A 104 -1.56 -4.01 -15.22
N SER A 105 -1.47 -3.70 -13.93
CA SER A 105 -1.56 -2.39 -13.31
C SER A 105 -0.19 -1.68 -13.37
N ILE A 106 0.33 -1.51 -14.59
CA ILE A 106 1.66 -0.93 -14.81
C ILE A 106 1.73 0.51 -14.29
N ALA A 107 0.67 1.30 -14.47
CA ALA A 107 0.61 2.67 -13.95
C ALA A 107 0.78 2.69 -12.42
N PHE A 108 0.07 1.81 -11.71
CA PHE A 108 0.19 1.63 -10.28
C PHE A 108 1.64 1.26 -9.89
N LEU A 109 2.24 0.24 -10.50
CA LEU A 109 3.60 -0.21 -10.18
C LEU A 109 4.67 0.87 -10.44
N VAL A 110 4.55 1.61 -11.55
CA VAL A 110 5.48 2.70 -11.89
C VAL A 110 5.34 3.86 -10.91
N LEU A 111 4.12 4.25 -10.54
CA LEU A 111 3.90 5.32 -9.58
C LEU A 111 4.35 4.88 -8.16
N THR A 112 4.13 3.63 -7.77
CA THR A 112 4.71 3.06 -6.54
C THR A 112 6.23 3.09 -6.56
N PHE A 113 6.88 2.83 -7.70
CA PHE A 113 8.34 2.97 -7.81
C PHE A 113 8.80 4.40 -7.52
N PHE A 114 8.12 5.39 -8.08
CA PHE A 114 8.46 6.80 -7.82
C PHE A 114 8.18 7.21 -6.37
N LEU A 115 7.07 6.77 -5.78
CA LEU A 115 6.77 6.96 -4.36
C LEU A 115 7.88 6.34 -3.49
N ALA A 116 8.20 5.08 -3.70
CA ALA A 116 9.26 4.39 -2.97
C ALA A 116 10.63 5.07 -3.16
N LEU A 117 10.91 5.61 -4.36
CA LEU A 117 12.17 6.32 -4.63
C LEU A 117 12.25 7.59 -3.80
N VAL A 118 11.17 8.38 -3.77
CA VAL A 118 11.09 9.59 -2.94
C VAL A 118 11.18 9.23 -1.47
N ASP A 119 10.42 8.25 -1.00
CA ASP A 119 10.36 7.80 0.39
C ASP A 119 11.74 7.34 0.89
N CYS A 120 12.38 6.39 0.19
CA CYS A 120 13.72 5.92 0.56
C CYS A 120 14.77 7.05 0.52
N THR A 121 14.68 7.95 -0.47
CA THR A 121 15.64 9.08 -0.60
C THR A 121 15.41 10.13 0.49
N SER A 122 14.16 10.36 0.89
CA SER A 122 13.79 11.33 1.91
C SER A 122 14.36 10.95 3.27
N SER A 123 14.23 9.70 3.73
CA SER A 123 14.80 9.26 5.02
C SER A 123 16.32 9.46 5.09
N VAL A 124 17.03 9.33 3.97
CA VAL A 124 18.49 9.52 3.91
C VAL A 124 18.87 11.00 3.83
N THR A 125 18.09 11.84 3.15
CA THR A 125 18.38 13.27 2.97
C THR A 125 17.88 14.14 4.11
N PHE A 126 16.85 13.70 4.84
CA PHE A 126 16.25 14.44 5.94
C PHE A 126 17.14 14.44 7.19
N LEU A 127 17.85 13.34 7.44
CA LEU A 127 18.76 13.23 8.58
C LEU A 127 19.92 14.26 8.57
N PRO A 128 20.66 14.48 7.46
CA PRO A 128 21.63 15.57 7.34
C PRO A 128 21.04 16.94 7.64
N PHE A 129 19.85 17.25 7.14
CA PHE A 129 19.17 18.51 7.42
C PHE A 129 18.81 18.65 8.91
N MET A 130 18.29 17.59 9.52
CA MET A 130 17.95 17.58 10.94
C MET A 130 19.19 17.74 11.84
N SER A 131 20.38 17.37 11.37
CA SER A 131 21.64 17.59 12.11
C SER A 131 22.02 19.08 12.26
N ARG A 132 21.41 19.97 11.47
CA ARG A 132 21.55 21.43 11.60
C ARG A 132 20.73 21.99 12.77
N LEU A 133 19.73 21.25 13.23
CA LEU A 133 18.87 21.59 14.36
C LEU A 133 19.42 20.97 15.66
N PRO A 134 19.00 21.48 16.83
CA PRO A 134 19.33 20.85 18.10
C PRO A 134 18.94 19.36 18.14
N THR A 135 19.80 18.52 18.70
CA THR A 135 19.67 17.06 18.70
C THR A 135 18.38 16.53 19.33
N TYR A 136 17.74 17.29 20.22
CA TYR A 136 16.44 16.93 20.80
C TYR A 136 15.29 16.91 19.78
N TYR A 137 15.45 17.50 18.60
CA TYR A 137 14.47 17.38 17.51
C TYR A 137 14.62 16.07 16.71
N LEU A 138 15.79 15.41 16.73
CA LEU A 138 15.98 14.13 16.05
C LEU A 138 15.09 13.04 16.64
N THR A 139 14.89 13.04 17.95
CA THR A 139 13.96 12.08 18.58
C THR A 139 12.53 12.29 18.09
N THR A 140 12.11 13.55 17.89
CA THR A 140 10.78 13.87 17.37
C THR A 140 10.62 13.48 15.90
N PHE A 141 11.70 13.59 15.12
CA PHE A 141 11.73 13.10 13.75
C PHE A 141 11.48 11.60 13.69
N PHE A 142 12.20 10.80 14.50
CA PHE A 142 11.97 9.34 14.56
C PHE A 142 10.59 8.96 15.13
N VAL A 143 10.02 9.78 16.02
CA VAL A 143 8.62 9.62 16.43
C VAL A 143 7.68 9.85 15.24
N GLY A 144 7.92 10.88 14.44
CA GLY A 144 7.17 11.14 13.20
C GLY A 144 7.24 9.99 12.21
N GLU A 145 8.44 9.47 11.96
CA GLU A 145 8.69 8.26 11.15
C GLU A 145 7.88 7.07 11.65
N GLY A 146 7.84 6.83 12.97
CA GLY A 146 7.01 5.77 13.55
C GLY A 146 5.50 6.02 13.38
N LEU A 147 5.05 7.26 13.51
CA LEU A 147 3.64 7.64 13.32
C LEU A 147 3.19 7.52 11.85
N SER A 148 4.12 7.51 10.90
CA SER A 148 3.82 7.29 9.47
C SER A 148 3.16 5.93 9.20
N GLY A 149 3.39 4.93 10.05
CA GLY A 149 2.69 3.63 9.98
C GLY A 149 1.38 3.61 10.77
N LEU A 150 1.34 4.33 11.90
CA LEU A 150 0.15 4.37 12.76
C LEU A 150 -1.01 5.14 12.11
N LEU A 151 -0.73 6.29 11.50
CA LEU A 151 -1.79 7.13 10.92
C LEU A 151 -2.56 6.38 9.81
N PRO A 152 -1.92 5.77 8.78
CA PRO A 152 -2.65 5.01 7.77
C PRO A 152 -3.37 3.79 8.35
N ALA A 153 -2.80 3.12 9.36
CA ALA A 153 -3.46 2.00 10.04
C ALA A 153 -4.77 2.41 10.72
N LEU A 154 -4.80 3.57 11.39
CA LEU A 154 -6.03 4.10 11.99
C LEU A 154 -7.07 4.48 10.93
N VAL A 155 -6.63 5.07 9.82
CA VAL A 155 -7.51 5.43 8.70
C VAL A 155 -8.11 4.17 8.07
N ALA A 156 -7.31 3.13 7.84
CA ALA A 156 -7.79 1.88 7.25
C ALA A 156 -8.68 1.06 8.21
N LEU A 157 -8.40 1.12 9.51
CA LEU A 157 -9.28 0.54 10.53
C LEU A 157 -10.67 1.23 10.49
N ALA A 158 -10.70 2.56 10.36
CA ALA A 158 -11.94 3.30 10.18
C ALA A 158 -12.62 3.00 8.82
N GLN A 159 -11.82 2.72 7.78
CA GLN A 159 -12.32 2.28 6.47
C GLN A 159 -12.93 0.88 6.52
N GLY A 160 -12.48 0.02 7.43
CA GLY A 160 -12.85 -1.40 7.47
C GLY A 160 -12.09 -2.25 6.45
N SER A 161 -10.86 -1.84 6.09
CA SER A 161 -9.99 -2.59 5.18
C SER A 161 -9.76 -4.02 5.68
N GLY A 162 -9.99 -5.01 4.81
CA GLY A 162 -9.69 -6.42 5.07
C GLY A 162 -10.66 -7.17 6.00
N LEU A 163 -11.84 -6.60 6.31
CA LEU A 163 -12.86 -7.33 7.06
C LEU A 163 -13.48 -8.46 6.22
N THR A 164 -13.52 -9.67 6.76
CA THR A 164 -14.10 -10.85 6.11
C THR A 164 -15.26 -11.40 6.93
N THR A 165 -16.29 -11.88 6.25
CA THR A 165 -17.44 -12.59 6.83
C THR A 165 -17.53 -13.99 6.24
N CYS A 166 -17.77 -14.98 7.09
CA CYS A 166 -17.99 -16.36 6.63
C CYS A 166 -19.47 -16.56 6.36
N VAL A 167 -19.83 -16.87 5.12
CA VAL A 167 -21.19 -17.19 4.71
C VAL A 167 -21.29 -18.69 4.46
N ASN A 168 -22.33 -19.33 4.98
CA ASN A 168 -22.58 -20.74 4.74
C ASN A 168 -23.32 -20.91 3.40
N VAL A 169 -22.61 -21.40 2.39
CA VAL A 169 -23.14 -21.70 1.05
C VAL A 169 -23.54 -23.17 1.02
N THR A 170 -24.53 -23.56 1.82
CA THR A 170 -25.15 -24.87 1.64
C THR A 170 -26.07 -24.76 0.41
N GLU A 171 -25.69 -25.36 -0.73
CA GLU A 171 -26.63 -25.56 -1.85
C GLU A 171 -27.80 -26.43 -1.36
N ILE A 172 -28.93 -25.79 -1.07
CA ILE A 172 -30.21 -26.48 -1.05
C ILE A 172 -30.59 -26.60 -2.53
N SER A 173 -30.43 -27.79 -3.10
CA SER A 173 -30.94 -28.13 -4.42
C SER A 173 -32.47 -28.07 -4.41
N ASP A 174 -33.05 -26.88 -4.50
CA ASP A 174 -34.47 -26.69 -4.77
C ASP A 174 -34.65 -25.66 -5.90
N SER A 175 -34.70 -26.22 -7.11
CA SER A 175 -35.47 -25.79 -8.28
C SER A 175 -35.57 -24.29 -8.67
N VAL A 176 -35.21 -24.05 -9.93
CA VAL A 176 -35.56 -22.94 -10.86
C VAL A 176 -34.53 -21.80 -10.98
N PRO A 177 -33.82 -21.68 -12.14
CA PRO A 177 -32.99 -20.53 -12.43
C PRO A 177 -33.83 -19.38 -13.00
N SER A 178 -33.67 -18.17 -12.45
CA SER A 178 -33.95 -16.93 -13.17
C SER A 178 -32.64 -16.17 -13.39
N PRO A 179 -32.38 -15.64 -14.59
CA PRO A 179 -31.08 -15.07 -14.92
C PRO A 179 -31.00 -13.63 -14.41
N VAL A 180 -30.09 -13.36 -13.49
CA VAL A 180 -29.64 -12.00 -13.16
C VAL A 180 -28.17 -11.91 -13.55
N PRO A 181 -27.76 -11.02 -14.47
CA PRO A 181 -26.37 -10.92 -14.88
C PRO A 181 -25.65 -9.99 -13.92
N THR A 182 -24.98 -10.55 -12.92
CA THR A 182 -23.96 -9.82 -12.16
C THR A 182 -22.65 -10.55 -12.34
N ARG A 183 -21.69 -9.90 -13.00
CA ARG A 183 -20.31 -10.37 -13.16
C ARG A 183 -19.66 -10.43 -11.77
N GLU A 184 -19.74 -11.56 -11.10
CA GLU A 184 -18.94 -11.90 -9.92
C GLU A 184 -17.76 -12.78 -10.36
N THR A 185 -16.54 -12.36 -10.02
CA THR A 185 -15.31 -13.14 -10.18
C THR A 185 -15.11 -14.00 -8.94
N ASP A 186 -15.65 -15.22 -8.96
CA ASP A 186 -15.39 -16.27 -7.98
C ASP A 186 -13.99 -16.88 -8.18
N ILE A 187 -13.16 -16.92 -7.14
CA ILE A 187 -11.95 -17.75 -7.10
C ILE A 187 -12.13 -18.81 -6.01
N ALA A 188 -12.44 -20.03 -6.46
CA ALA A 188 -12.49 -21.23 -5.62
C ALA A 188 -11.08 -21.65 -5.18
N GLN A 189 -10.75 -21.48 -3.90
CA GLN A 189 -9.67 -22.24 -3.25
C GLN A 189 -10.25 -23.49 -2.59
N GLY A 190 -10.61 -24.48 -3.42
CA GLY A 190 -11.06 -25.79 -2.96
C GLY A 190 -9.93 -26.81 -2.93
N VAL A 191 -9.70 -27.43 -1.77
CA VAL A 191 -8.89 -28.65 -1.62
C VAL A 191 -9.39 -29.72 -2.60
N PRO A 192 -8.53 -30.43 -3.36
CA PRO A 192 -8.98 -31.47 -4.27
C PRO A 192 -9.73 -32.56 -3.51
N ARG A 193 -11.00 -32.82 -3.92
CA ARG A 193 -11.94 -33.84 -3.41
C ARG A 193 -11.37 -35.27 -3.29
N ALA A 194 -10.18 -35.54 -3.83
CA ALA A 194 -9.57 -36.87 -3.86
C ALA A 194 -9.01 -37.37 -2.52
N LEU A 195 -8.85 -36.50 -1.50
CA LEU A 195 -8.19 -36.89 -0.24
C LEU A 195 -9.16 -37.17 0.92
N VAL A 196 -10.46 -36.89 0.77
CA VAL A 196 -11.44 -36.98 1.88
C VAL A 196 -12.32 -38.24 1.80
N SER A 197 -12.29 -38.99 0.70
CA SER A 197 -13.17 -40.15 0.49
C SER A 197 -12.74 -41.45 1.20
N ALA A 198 -11.88 -41.39 2.22
CA ALA A 198 -11.27 -42.58 2.84
C ALA A 198 -11.77 -42.94 4.26
N LEU A 199 -12.79 -42.26 4.81
CA LEU A 199 -13.38 -42.67 6.10
C LEU A 199 -14.89 -42.87 6.01
N PRO A 200 -15.41 -44.09 6.28
CA PRO A 200 -16.84 -44.35 6.29
C PRO A 200 -17.44 -43.99 7.66
N GLY A 201 -18.47 -43.14 7.65
CA GLY A 201 -19.41 -42.99 8.76
C GLY A 201 -19.34 -41.67 9.51
N MET A 202 -19.89 -40.60 8.93
CA MET A 202 -20.78 -39.62 9.56
C MET A 202 -21.16 -38.60 8.49
N GLU A 203 -22.39 -38.62 7.94
CA GLU A 203 -22.87 -37.53 7.08
C GLU A 203 -23.16 -36.30 7.95
N ALA A 204 -22.11 -35.52 8.24
CA ALA A 204 -22.29 -34.14 8.64
C ALA A 204 -22.71 -33.35 7.39
N PRO A 205 -23.74 -32.48 7.45
CA PRO A 205 -24.02 -31.58 6.33
C PRO A 205 -22.75 -30.79 6.07
N LEU A 206 -22.18 -30.94 4.87
CA LEU A 206 -20.97 -30.25 4.47
C LEU A 206 -21.34 -28.76 4.31
N SER A 207 -21.36 -28.02 5.41
CA SER A 207 -21.49 -26.56 5.40
C SER A 207 -20.27 -26.01 4.67
N HIS A 208 -20.47 -25.64 3.40
CA HIS A 208 -19.45 -24.99 2.60
C HIS A 208 -19.36 -23.53 3.04
N LEU A 209 -18.49 -23.26 4.01
CA LEU A 209 -18.22 -21.91 4.48
C LEU A 209 -17.30 -21.20 3.47
N GLU A 210 -17.78 -20.09 2.93
CA GLU A 210 -17.02 -19.22 2.02
C GLU A 210 -16.72 -17.89 2.72
N SER A 211 -15.48 -17.43 2.66
CA SER A 211 -15.08 -16.12 3.17
C SER A 211 -15.38 -15.04 2.12
N ARG A 212 -16.27 -14.10 2.44
CA ARG A 212 -16.57 -12.92 1.62
C ARG A 212 -16.04 -11.66 2.30
N TYR A 213 -15.32 -10.83 1.54
CA TYR A 213 -14.85 -9.52 2.03
C TYR A 213 -16.03 -8.55 2.16
N LEU A 214 -16.03 -7.78 3.24
CA LEU A 214 -16.99 -6.70 3.41
C LEU A 214 -16.55 -5.47 2.60
N PRO A 215 -17.51 -4.73 2.01
CA PRO A 215 -17.21 -3.49 1.33
C PRO A 215 -16.65 -2.46 2.32
N ALA A 216 -15.60 -1.75 1.89
CA ALA A 216 -15.03 -0.65 2.65
C ALA A 216 -16.03 0.50 2.82
N HIS A 217 -15.95 1.22 3.95
CA HIS A 217 -16.79 2.39 4.22
C HIS A 217 -16.55 3.56 3.25
N PHE A 218 -15.35 3.65 2.67
CA PHE A 218 -14.99 4.62 1.63
C PHE A 218 -13.96 4.03 0.64
N SER A 219 -13.85 4.63 -0.54
CA SER A 219 -13.03 4.10 -1.64
C SER A 219 -11.51 4.31 -1.43
N PRO A 220 -10.64 3.46 -2.00
CA PRO A 220 -9.18 3.63 -1.99
C PRO A 220 -8.70 5.00 -2.53
N LEU A 221 -9.44 5.60 -3.46
CA LEU A 221 -9.14 6.96 -3.96
C LEU A 221 -9.15 8.00 -2.83
N VAL A 222 -10.15 7.95 -1.95
CA VAL A 222 -10.27 8.88 -0.82
C VAL A 222 -9.18 8.61 0.21
N PHE A 223 -8.85 7.34 0.43
CA PHE A 223 -7.73 6.95 1.28
C PHE A 223 -6.40 7.56 0.81
N PHE A 224 -6.06 7.41 -0.47
CA PHE A 224 -4.81 7.94 -1.01
C PHE A 224 -4.77 9.47 -1.03
N LEU A 225 -5.91 10.15 -1.26
CA LEU A 225 -5.99 11.62 -1.15
C LEU A 225 -5.85 12.13 0.29
N LEU A 226 -6.25 11.35 1.30
CA LEU A 226 -6.06 11.72 2.70
C LEU A 226 -4.60 11.62 3.15
N LEU A 227 -3.80 10.80 2.47
CA LEU A 227 -2.39 10.57 2.79
C LEU A 227 -1.41 11.38 1.94
N SER A 228 -1.88 12.07 0.89
CA SER A 228 -1.08 12.90 -0.03
C SER A 228 -0.84 14.31 0.50
#